data_AF-A0A4T0QRX5-F1
#
_entry.id   AF-A0A4T0QRX5-F1
#
_cell.length_a   1.000
_cell.length_b   1.000
_cell.length_c   1.000
_cell.angle_alpha   90.00
_cell.angle_beta   90.00
_cell.angle_gamma   90.00
#
_symmetry.space_group_name_H-M   'P 1'
#
loop_
_entity.id
_entity.type
_entity.pdbx_description
1 polymer ?
#
loop_
_entity_poly.entity_id
_entity_poly.type
_entity_poly.pdbx_seq_one_letter_code
_entity_poly.pdbx_strand_id
1 'polypeptide(L)'
;MWIIDENALQSNNLNLKFNNNYVKVSDNYSNNLETLDFINYSDFIYDTLYQNNLEAHHYKSSIYTTLKAPKSSNKEAILIHSPFTSQLDSDFSLKYDNSNVVNVRAISTLLSLLKYFNSQSIWSKDLLFFFGDDLDTFLYDYMNGHINSIPKNNIWLGYTLDYPSDSFSHLEINYVHPLIQPNFDVIASLYSIARHNNIEIRSPALLETYKQSIMGNTTSNYHSTMLNYKIDAITINCIPNNGPHGFLSLGRLLEGYTRSFNNLIERLHASLSFYLFFDNKLIKLSDYIPIIIIASLINIIQAFEKFEISSKDAITITIVGYVTNTFLNPQISIILSTFILRFITNRTSYKLLTTMIMIYTSLYNFYVSLSVALISTLV
;
A
#
# COMPACT_ATOMS: atom_id res chain seq x y z
N MET A 1 5.18 -5.84 23.58
CA MET A 1 6.17 -6.14 22.53
C MET A 1 5.83 -7.52 22.01
N TRP A 2 4.88 -7.58 21.07
CA TRP A 2 4.56 -8.82 20.35
C TRP A 2 5.45 -8.80 19.11
N ILE A 3 6.63 -9.39 19.23
CA ILE A 3 7.47 -9.71 18.08
C ILE A 3 6.78 -10.92 17.47
N ILE A 4 6.01 -10.70 16.42
CA ILE A 4 5.68 -11.78 15.49
C ILE A 4 7.03 -12.24 14.94
N ASP A 5 7.33 -13.52 15.12
CA ASP A 5 8.59 -14.13 14.69
C ASP A 5 8.89 -13.78 13.22
N GLU A 6 9.81 -12.85 13.00
CA GLU A 6 10.41 -12.56 11.68
C GLU A 6 11.04 -13.84 11.06
N ASN A 7 11.23 -14.89 11.87
CA ASN A 7 11.68 -16.22 11.45
C ASN A 7 10.64 -17.07 10.70
N ALA A 8 9.35 -16.72 10.70
CA ALA A 8 8.33 -17.45 9.94
C ALA A 8 8.28 -17.04 8.46
N LEU A 9 8.66 -15.80 8.15
CA LEU A 9 8.75 -15.28 6.79
C LEU A 9 10.14 -15.60 6.22
N GLN A 10 10.23 -16.67 5.45
CA GLN A 10 11.46 -17.02 4.73
C GLN A 10 11.61 -16.19 3.45
N SER A 11 11.74 -14.86 3.60
CA SER A 11 11.94 -13.92 2.49
C SER A 11 13.24 -14.16 1.71
N ASN A 12 14.11 -15.05 2.20
CA ASN A 12 15.43 -15.29 1.64
C ASN A 12 15.76 -16.79 1.48
N ASN A 13 14.86 -17.55 0.85
CA ASN A 13 15.17 -18.92 0.46
C ASN A 13 16.15 -18.92 -0.73
N LEU A 14 17.45 -19.12 -0.45
CA LEU A 14 18.58 -19.05 -1.41
C LEU A 14 18.51 -20.04 -2.59
N ASN A 15 17.54 -20.96 -2.61
CA ASN A 15 17.32 -21.93 -3.69
C ASN A 15 15.99 -21.70 -4.40
N LEU A 16 15.88 -20.56 -5.09
CA LEU A 16 14.86 -20.33 -6.11
C LEU A 16 15.13 -21.26 -7.30
N LYS A 17 14.14 -22.05 -7.71
CA LYS A 17 14.31 -23.03 -8.79
C LYS A 17 13.66 -22.61 -10.10
N PHE A 18 12.96 -21.47 -10.14
CA PHE A 18 12.48 -20.89 -11.38
C PHE A 18 13.67 -20.53 -12.29
N ASN A 19 13.67 -21.13 -13.48
CA ASN A 19 14.81 -21.16 -14.39
C ASN A 19 14.39 -20.82 -15.83
N ASN A 20 15.39 -20.74 -16.73
CA ASN A 20 15.18 -20.37 -18.13
C ASN A 20 14.29 -21.34 -18.92
N ASN A 21 14.07 -22.58 -18.45
CA ASN A 21 13.15 -23.50 -19.13
C ASN A 21 11.70 -23.04 -18.96
N TYR A 22 11.35 -22.52 -17.77
CA TYR A 22 10.03 -21.96 -17.54
C TYR A 22 9.85 -20.61 -18.25
N VAL A 23 10.92 -19.83 -18.41
CA VAL A 23 10.91 -18.61 -19.22
C VAL A 23 10.52 -18.90 -20.67
N LYS A 24 11.14 -19.91 -21.30
CA LYS A 24 10.76 -20.34 -22.66
C LYS A 24 9.29 -20.77 -22.76
N VAL A 25 8.76 -21.35 -21.69
CA VAL A 25 7.34 -21.70 -21.60
C VAL A 25 6.48 -20.44 -21.54
N SER A 26 6.88 -19.43 -20.75
CA SER A 26 6.22 -18.11 -20.74
C SER A 26 6.22 -17.47 -22.13
N ASP A 27 7.37 -17.44 -22.81
CA ASP A 27 7.50 -16.88 -24.17
C ASP A 27 6.58 -17.58 -25.18
N ASN A 28 6.49 -18.91 -25.11
CA ASN A 28 5.59 -19.66 -25.99
C ASN A 28 4.11 -19.33 -25.71
N TYR A 29 3.72 -19.21 -24.43
CA TYR A 29 2.36 -18.84 -24.08
C TYR A 29 2.03 -17.39 -24.46
N SER A 30 2.97 -16.45 -24.30
CA SER A 30 2.77 -15.06 -24.72
C SER A 30 2.61 -14.96 -26.24
N ASN A 31 3.46 -15.62 -27.02
CA ASN A 31 3.37 -15.61 -28.48
C ASN A 31 2.03 -16.17 -28.98
N ASN A 32 1.52 -17.24 -28.34
CA ASN A 32 0.21 -17.79 -28.69
C ASN A 32 -0.92 -16.82 -28.34
N LEU A 33 -0.90 -16.23 -27.15
CA LEU A 33 -1.92 -15.28 -26.69
C LEU A 33 -1.96 -13.99 -27.52
N GLU A 34 -0.82 -13.52 -28.03
CA GLU A 34 -0.75 -12.34 -28.92
C GLU A 34 -1.45 -12.56 -30.26
N THR A 35 -1.52 -13.81 -30.74
CA THR A 35 -2.21 -14.14 -31.99
C THR A 35 -3.72 -14.28 -31.83
N LEU A 36 -4.22 -14.33 -30.60
CA LEU A 36 -5.62 -14.58 -30.29
C LEU A 36 -6.39 -13.28 -30.03
N ASP A 37 -7.68 -13.30 -30.38
CA ASP A 37 -8.62 -12.27 -29.95
C ASP A 37 -8.98 -12.44 -28.47
N PHE A 38 -9.32 -11.34 -27.81
CA PHE A 38 -9.65 -11.28 -26.38
C PHE A 38 -10.74 -12.28 -25.95
N ILE A 39 -11.70 -12.57 -26.84
CA ILE A 39 -12.81 -13.50 -26.58
C ILE A 39 -12.30 -14.94 -26.38
N ASN A 40 -11.21 -15.31 -27.05
CA ASN A 40 -10.67 -16.68 -27.05
C ASN A 40 -9.62 -16.91 -25.95
N TYR A 41 -9.34 -15.91 -25.12
CA TYR A 41 -8.32 -16.01 -24.07
C TYR A 41 -8.69 -17.04 -23.02
N SER A 42 -9.97 -17.07 -22.62
CA SER A 42 -10.47 -18.10 -21.72
C SER A 42 -10.21 -19.48 -22.30
N ASP A 43 -10.65 -19.73 -23.53
CA ASP A 43 -10.62 -21.07 -24.10
C ASP A 43 -9.18 -21.59 -24.24
N PHE A 44 -8.26 -20.71 -24.64
CA PHE A 44 -6.83 -21.03 -24.66
C PHE A 44 -6.25 -21.38 -23.28
N ILE A 45 -6.60 -20.60 -22.25
CA ILE A 45 -6.14 -20.86 -20.88
C ILE A 45 -6.73 -22.18 -20.38
N TYR A 46 -8.01 -22.45 -20.64
CA TYR A 46 -8.67 -23.69 -20.28
C TYR A 46 -7.96 -24.90 -20.89
N ASP A 47 -7.71 -24.87 -22.20
CA ASP A 47 -7.01 -25.94 -22.93
C ASP A 47 -5.59 -26.13 -22.40
N THR A 48 -4.89 -25.05 -22.12
CA THR A 48 -3.53 -25.08 -21.56
C THR A 48 -3.50 -25.73 -20.18
N LEU A 49 -4.48 -25.43 -19.31
CA LEU A 49 -4.58 -26.04 -17.99
C LEU A 49 -4.95 -27.52 -18.08
N TYR A 50 -5.87 -27.87 -18.99
CA TYR A 50 -6.25 -29.25 -19.25
C TYR A 50 -5.07 -30.11 -19.72
N GLN A 51 -4.25 -29.58 -20.64
CA GLN A 51 -3.02 -30.24 -21.11
C GLN A 51 -1.98 -30.47 -19.99
N ASN A 52 -2.01 -29.67 -18.92
CA ASN A 52 -1.13 -29.83 -17.76
C ASN A 52 -1.76 -30.71 -16.66
N ASN A 53 -2.85 -31.43 -16.94
CA ASN A 53 -3.60 -32.28 -16.00
C ASN A 53 -4.13 -31.52 -14.77
N LEU A 54 -4.61 -30.29 -14.97
CA LEU A 54 -5.18 -29.47 -13.91
C LEU A 54 -6.68 -29.26 -14.10
N GLU A 55 -7.42 -29.28 -12.99
CA GLU A 55 -8.84 -28.98 -12.97
C GLU A 55 -9.05 -27.47 -13.18
N ALA A 56 -9.51 -27.09 -14.37
CA ALA A 56 -9.85 -25.72 -14.71
C ALA A 56 -11.38 -25.56 -14.78
N HIS A 57 -11.85 -24.37 -14.42
CA HIS A 57 -13.27 -24.05 -14.43
C HIS A 57 -13.50 -22.67 -15.04
N HIS A 58 -14.51 -22.58 -15.92
CA HIS A 58 -14.99 -21.30 -16.43
C HIS A 58 -15.84 -20.60 -15.37
N TYR A 59 -15.68 -19.28 -15.27
CA TYR A 59 -16.53 -18.37 -14.51
C TYR A 59 -16.81 -17.14 -15.38
N LYS A 60 -17.98 -17.11 -16.02
CA LYS A 60 -18.33 -16.07 -17.02
C LYS A 60 -17.27 -16.04 -18.14
N SER A 61 -16.59 -14.91 -18.34
CA SER A 61 -15.46 -14.74 -19.27
C SER A 61 -14.10 -15.08 -18.66
N SER A 62 -14.05 -15.35 -17.36
CA SER A 62 -12.84 -15.60 -16.58
C SER A 62 -12.63 -17.09 -16.33
N ILE A 63 -11.43 -17.47 -15.92
CA ILE A 63 -11.06 -18.84 -15.61
C ILE A 63 -10.36 -18.91 -14.26
N TYR A 64 -10.60 -20.00 -13.55
CA TYR A 64 -9.92 -20.28 -12.31
C TYR A 64 -9.57 -21.75 -12.18
N THR A 65 -8.53 -22.00 -11.40
CA THR A 65 -8.03 -23.34 -11.09
C THR A 65 -7.40 -23.32 -9.71
N THR A 66 -7.40 -24.45 -9.02
CA THR A 66 -6.79 -24.58 -7.69
C THR A 66 -5.73 -25.67 -7.71
N LEU A 67 -4.51 -25.31 -7.31
CA LEU A 67 -3.48 -26.28 -6.97
C LEU A 67 -3.65 -26.66 -5.49
N LYS A 68 -4.09 -27.89 -5.24
CA LYS A 68 -4.20 -28.43 -3.88
C LYS A 68 -2.81 -28.68 -3.31
N ALA A 69 -2.54 -28.15 -2.12
CA ALA A 69 -1.27 -28.37 -1.46
C ALA A 69 -1.20 -29.80 -0.91
N PRO A 70 -0.09 -30.55 -1.16
CA PRO A 70 0.03 -31.94 -0.71
C PRO A 70 0.06 -32.09 0.82
N LYS A 71 0.38 -31.01 1.54
CA LYS A 71 0.56 -30.99 3.00
C LYS A 71 -0.51 -30.18 3.74
N SER A 72 -1.52 -29.65 3.04
CA SER A 72 -2.53 -28.77 3.66
C SER A 72 -3.77 -29.54 4.12
N SER A 73 -4.54 -28.93 5.02
CA SER A 73 -5.88 -29.41 5.38
C SER A 73 -6.97 -28.98 4.38
N ASN A 74 -6.60 -28.46 3.19
CA ASN A 74 -7.48 -27.86 2.18
C ASN A 74 -8.48 -26.87 2.76
N LYS A 75 -8.05 -26.00 3.67
CA LYS A 75 -8.88 -24.97 4.31
C LYS A 75 -8.37 -23.55 4.09
N GLU A 76 -7.14 -23.41 3.63
CA GLU A 76 -6.43 -22.15 3.52
C GLU A 76 -5.87 -22.03 2.12
N ALA A 77 -5.98 -20.83 1.55
CA ALA A 77 -5.51 -20.57 0.21
C ALA A 77 -4.76 -19.23 0.07
N ILE A 78 -3.87 -19.19 -0.92
CA ILE A 78 -3.26 -17.97 -1.45
C ILE A 78 -3.88 -17.71 -2.82
N LEU A 79 -4.42 -16.52 -3.02
CA LEU A 79 -5.00 -16.08 -4.28
C LEU A 79 -3.93 -15.43 -5.17
N ILE A 80 -3.83 -15.92 -6.39
CA ILE A 80 -2.90 -15.44 -7.40
C ILE A 80 -3.72 -15.03 -8.61
N HIS A 81 -3.67 -13.75 -8.94
CA HIS A 81 -4.56 -13.17 -9.94
C HIS A 81 -3.77 -12.53 -11.09
N SER A 82 -4.24 -12.73 -12.33
CA SER A 82 -3.83 -11.94 -13.49
C SER A 82 -5.09 -11.47 -14.25
N PRO A 83 -5.30 -10.16 -14.38
CA PRO A 83 -6.34 -9.63 -15.24
C PRO A 83 -5.97 -9.83 -16.71
N PHE A 84 -6.95 -9.76 -17.60
CA PHE A 84 -6.71 -9.76 -19.04
C PHE A 84 -6.34 -8.35 -19.54
N THR A 85 -6.89 -7.33 -18.89
CA THR A 85 -6.58 -5.92 -19.18
C THR A 85 -5.59 -5.37 -18.15
N SER A 86 -4.64 -4.57 -18.61
CA SER A 86 -3.69 -3.87 -17.75
C SER A 86 -4.34 -2.59 -17.19
N GLN A 87 -4.01 -2.26 -15.94
CA GLN A 87 -4.47 -1.04 -15.25
C GLN A 87 -3.46 0.11 -15.31
N LEU A 88 -2.30 -0.11 -15.95
CA LEU A 88 -1.31 0.93 -16.22
C LEU A 88 -1.89 2.07 -17.08
N ASP A 89 -1.45 3.29 -16.77
CA ASP A 89 -2.03 4.54 -17.28
C ASP A 89 -1.99 4.65 -18.83
N SER A 90 -2.99 5.36 -19.35
CA SER A 90 -3.22 5.61 -20.77
C SER A 90 -2.05 6.31 -21.48
N ASP A 91 -1.19 7.04 -20.76
CA ASP A 91 0.03 7.62 -21.34
C ASP A 91 1.01 6.54 -21.84
N PHE A 92 0.98 5.34 -21.26
CA PHE A 92 1.73 4.17 -21.77
C PHE A 92 0.97 3.43 -22.86
N SER A 93 -0.37 3.55 -22.92
CA SER A 93 -1.18 3.03 -24.03
C SER A 93 -0.86 3.73 -25.36
N LEU A 94 -0.33 4.96 -25.34
CA LEU A 94 0.12 5.66 -26.55
C LEU A 94 1.33 5.01 -27.25
N LYS A 95 2.04 4.07 -26.59
CA LYS A 95 3.18 3.34 -27.17
C LYS A 95 2.78 2.03 -27.84
N TYR A 96 1.56 1.55 -27.61
CA TYR A 96 0.99 0.34 -28.20
C TYR A 96 -0.36 0.73 -28.80
N ASP A 97 -0.49 0.73 -30.13
CA ASP A 97 -1.62 1.26 -30.95
C ASP A 97 -3.07 0.82 -30.60
N ASN A 98 -3.30 0.12 -29.49
CA ASN A 98 -4.60 -0.33 -29.02
C ASN A 98 -5.07 0.43 -27.78
N SER A 99 -6.35 0.80 -27.77
CA SER A 99 -7.02 1.52 -26.68
C SER A 99 -7.01 0.80 -25.34
N ASN A 100 -6.77 -0.52 -25.33
CA ASN A 100 -6.59 -1.31 -24.11
C ASN A 100 -5.26 -2.05 -24.19
N VAL A 101 -4.37 -1.78 -23.22
CA VAL A 101 -3.14 -2.55 -23.06
C VAL A 101 -3.51 -3.93 -22.50
N VAL A 102 -3.21 -4.98 -23.27
CA VAL A 102 -3.52 -6.36 -22.88
C VAL A 102 -2.38 -6.91 -22.01
N ASN A 103 -2.75 -7.59 -20.93
CA ASN A 103 -1.81 -8.09 -19.93
C ASN A 103 -1.30 -9.51 -20.25
N VAL A 104 -0.87 -9.72 -21.50
CA VAL A 104 -0.48 -11.06 -22.01
C VAL A 104 0.71 -11.63 -21.26
N ARG A 105 1.69 -10.79 -20.88
CA ARG A 105 2.92 -11.27 -20.23
C ARG A 105 2.66 -11.67 -18.78
N ALA A 106 1.74 -11.04 -18.07
CA ALA A 106 1.34 -11.54 -16.75
C ALA A 106 0.67 -12.91 -16.83
N ILE A 107 -0.29 -13.11 -17.74
CA ILE A 107 -1.00 -14.38 -17.91
C ILE A 107 -0.02 -15.51 -18.21
N SER A 108 0.87 -15.30 -19.18
CA SER A 108 1.90 -16.28 -19.57
C SER A 108 2.91 -16.56 -18.45
N THR A 109 3.34 -15.53 -17.71
CA THR A 109 4.17 -15.71 -16.50
C THR A 109 3.44 -16.59 -15.49
N LEU A 110 2.16 -16.32 -15.24
CA LEU A 110 1.37 -17.03 -14.25
C LEU A 110 1.10 -18.49 -14.64
N LEU A 111 0.83 -18.76 -15.92
CA LEU A 111 0.71 -20.12 -16.46
C LEU A 111 2.02 -20.91 -16.32
N SER A 112 3.15 -20.28 -16.63
CA SER A 112 4.48 -20.90 -16.47
C SER A 112 4.81 -21.19 -15.00
N LEU A 113 4.43 -20.27 -14.10
CA LEU A 113 4.64 -20.37 -12.66
C LEU A 113 3.71 -21.42 -12.05
N LEU A 114 2.48 -21.54 -12.52
CA LEU A 114 1.55 -22.61 -12.17
C LEU A 114 2.10 -23.98 -12.58
N LYS A 115 2.65 -24.12 -13.80
CA LYS A 115 3.33 -25.35 -14.24
C LYS A 115 4.53 -25.68 -13.34
N TYR A 116 5.31 -24.68 -12.95
CA TYR A 116 6.39 -24.84 -11.99
C TYR A 116 5.87 -25.26 -10.61
N PHE A 117 4.86 -24.59 -10.08
CA PHE A 117 4.30 -24.87 -8.76
C PHE A 117 3.67 -26.25 -8.66
N ASN A 118 2.99 -26.71 -9.71
CA ASN A 118 2.45 -28.07 -9.79
C ASN A 118 3.56 -29.14 -9.72
N SER A 119 4.76 -28.84 -10.21
CA SER A 119 5.90 -29.76 -10.12
C SER A 119 6.55 -29.83 -8.72
N GLN A 120 6.25 -28.89 -7.82
CA GLN A 120 6.86 -28.82 -6.50
C GLN A 120 5.90 -29.30 -5.40
N SER A 121 6.36 -30.19 -4.53
CA SER A 121 5.59 -30.71 -3.39
C SER A 121 5.80 -29.94 -2.08
N ILE A 122 6.19 -28.67 -2.18
CA ILE A 122 6.57 -27.82 -1.03
C ILE A 122 5.40 -27.07 -0.40
N TRP A 123 4.26 -26.99 -1.10
CA TRP A 123 3.14 -26.15 -0.69
C TRP A 123 2.38 -26.72 0.52
N SER A 124 2.08 -25.84 1.46
CA SER A 124 1.28 -26.09 2.67
C SER A 124 -0.06 -25.35 2.65
N LYS A 125 -0.30 -24.49 1.66
CA LYS A 125 -1.57 -23.82 1.39
C LYS A 125 -1.98 -24.04 -0.06
N ASP A 126 -3.27 -24.12 -0.29
CA ASP A 126 -3.79 -24.27 -1.65
C ASP A 126 -3.53 -22.98 -2.43
N LEU A 127 -3.18 -23.09 -3.70
CA LEU A 127 -2.93 -21.93 -4.55
C LEU A 127 -4.11 -21.78 -5.51
N LEU A 128 -4.89 -20.73 -5.29
CA LEU A 128 -6.03 -20.40 -6.14
C LEU A 128 -5.55 -19.43 -7.22
N PHE A 129 -5.58 -19.88 -8.48
CA PHE A 129 -5.28 -19.05 -9.62
C PHE A 129 -6.58 -18.54 -10.24
N PHE A 130 -6.66 -17.23 -10.45
CA PHE A 130 -7.77 -16.57 -11.13
C PHE A 130 -7.22 -15.77 -12.32
N PHE A 131 -7.85 -15.92 -13.48
CA PHE A 131 -7.50 -15.28 -14.74
C PHE A 131 -8.72 -14.56 -15.29
N GLY A 132 -8.67 -13.24 -15.39
CA GLY A 132 -9.75 -12.43 -15.96
C GLY A 132 -10.11 -11.21 -15.12
N ASP A 133 -10.98 -10.36 -15.66
CA ASP A 133 -11.21 -9.03 -15.11
C ASP A 133 -12.31 -9.00 -14.02
N ASP A 134 -13.11 -10.07 -13.91
CA ASP A 134 -14.32 -10.16 -13.06
C ASP A 134 -14.03 -10.53 -11.59
N LEU A 135 -12.88 -10.12 -11.05
CA LEU A 135 -12.38 -10.54 -9.73
C LEU A 135 -13.38 -10.27 -8.60
N ASP A 136 -14.02 -9.09 -8.58
CA ASP A 136 -14.96 -8.70 -7.51
C ASP A 136 -16.16 -9.66 -7.45
N THR A 137 -16.77 -9.91 -8.61
CA THR A 137 -17.91 -10.82 -8.70
C THR A 137 -17.53 -12.26 -8.37
N PHE A 138 -16.34 -12.70 -8.81
CA PHE A 138 -15.80 -13.99 -8.45
C PHE A 138 -15.59 -14.13 -6.94
N LEU A 139 -14.96 -13.15 -6.29
CA LEU A 139 -14.73 -13.17 -4.85
C LEU A 139 -16.04 -13.14 -4.06
N TYR A 140 -17.03 -12.36 -4.50
CA TYR A 140 -18.37 -12.36 -3.90
C TYR A 140 -18.99 -13.77 -3.91
N ASP A 141 -19.02 -14.42 -5.08
CA ASP A 141 -19.62 -15.75 -5.23
C ASP A 141 -18.80 -16.83 -4.51
N TYR A 142 -17.47 -16.74 -4.57
CA TYR A 142 -16.56 -17.66 -3.89
C TYR A 142 -16.72 -17.57 -2.36
N MET A 143 -16.75 -16.36 -1.80
CA MET A 143 -16.87 -16.15 -0.36
C MET A 143 -18.26 -16.52 0.18
N ASN A 144 -19.30 -16.36 -0.63
CA ASN A 144 -20.66 -16.78 -0.28
C ASN A 144 -20.92 -18.28 -0.50
N GLY A 145 -19.97 -19.01 -1.10
CA GLY A 145 -20.10 -20.44 -1.38
C GLY A 145 -21.08 -20.74 -2.52
N HIS A 146 -21.27 -19.81 -3.45
CA HIS A 146 -22.06 -20.03 -4.67
C HIS A 146 -21.30 -20.84 -5.72
N ILE A 147 -19.99 -21.01 -5.56
CA ILE A 147 -19.13 -21.80 -6.43
C ILE A 147 -19.02 -23.23 -5.89
N ASN A 148 -19.73 -24.17 -6.53
CA ASN A 148 -19.79 -25.58 -6.10
C ASN A 148 -18.62 -26.44 -6.64
N SER A 149 -17.85 -25.92 -7.58
CA SER A 149 -16.75 -26.63 -8.27
C SER A 149 -15.52 -26.84 -7.38
N ILE A 150 -15.28 -25.95 -6.41
CA ILE A 150 -14.08 -25.95 -5.57
C ILE A 150 -14.51 -25.83 -4.10
N PRO A 151 -13.87 -26.57 -3.17
CA PRO A 151 -14.12 -26.38 -1.75
C PRO A 151 -13.82 -24.95 -1.32
N LYS A 152 -14.66 -24.40 -0.46
CA LYS A 152 -14.46 -23.06 0.10
C LYS A 152 -13.24 -23.05 1.01
N ASN A 153 -12.17 -22.41 0.55
CA ASN A 153 -10.97 -22.15 1.34
C ASN A 153 -10.96 -20.71 1.86
N ASN A 154 -10.41 -20.49 3.06
CA ASN A 154 -10.15 -19.18 3.59
C ASN A 154 -8.92 -18.57 2.90
N ILE A 155 -9.13 -17.50 2.13
CA ILE A 155 -8.04 -16.82 1.41
C ILE A 155 -7.35 -15.84 2.37
N TRP A 156 -6.07 -16.04 2.60
CA TRP A 156 -5.31 -15.20 3.53
C TRP A 156 -4.57 -14.07 2.84
N LEU A 157 -3.90 -14.42 1.75
CA LEU A 157 -3.05 -13.54 0.97
C LEU A 157 -3.54 -13.53 -0.47
N GLY A 158 -3.49 -12.37 -1.10
CA GLY A 158 -3.70 -12.20 -2.53
C GLY A 158 -2.54 -11.43 -3.17
N TYR A 159 -2.21 -11.72 -4.42
CA TYR A 159 -1.52 -10.74 -5.24
C TYR A 159 -2.01 -10.77 -6.67
N THR A 160 -2.06 -9.58 -7.27
CA THR A 160 -2.39 -9.39 -8.69
C THR A 160 -1.14 -9.01 -9.45
N LEU A 161 -0.91 -9.63 -10.61
CA LEU A 161 0.21 -9.33 -11.48
C LEU A 161 -0.25 -8.51 -12.70
N ASP A 162 0.27 -7.30 -12.84
CA ASP A 162 0.10 -6.48 -14.04
C ASP A 162 1.47 -6.31 -14.73
N TYR A 163 1.63 -6.99 -15.86
CA TYR A 163 2.86 -7.06 -16.64
C TYR A 163 2.55 -7.11 -18.14
N PRO A 164 2.38 -5.95 -18.80
CA PRO A 164 1.96 -5.90 -20.21
C PRO A 164 3.10 -5.99 -21.24
N SER A 165 4.35 -5.72 -20.85
CA SER A 165 5.50 -5.62 -21.77
C SER A 165 6.49 -6.78 -21.60
N ASP A 166 7.42 -6.95 -22.54
CA ASP A 166 8.43 -8.02 -22.52
C ASP A 166 9.54 -7.79 -21.49
N SER A 167 9.72 -6.53 -21.09
CA SER A 167 10.67 -6.15 -20.03
C SER A 167 10.15 -4.96 -19.23
N PHE A 168 10.68 -4.81 -18.02
CA PHE A 168 10.29 -3.75 -17.10
C PHE A 168 11.53 -3.15 -16.42
N SER A 169 11.39 -1.90 -15.98
CA SER A 169 12.47 -1.19 -15.28
C SER A 169 12.40 -1.33 -13.76
N HIS A 170 11.20 -1.21 -13.20
CA HIS A 170 10.94 -1.27 -11.78
C HIS A 170 9.51 -1.74 -11.54
N LEU A 171 9.23 -2.15 -10.31
CA LEU A 171 7.87 -2.45 -9.87
C LEU A 171 7.25 -1.20 -9.26
N GLU A 172 5.99 -0.95 -9.59
CA GLU A 172 5.19 0.08 -8.97
C GLU A 172 4.13 -0.57 -8.07
N ILE A 173 4.04 -0.09 -6.83
CA ILE A 173 3.01 -0.48 -5.87
C ILE A 173 2.12 0.72 -5.59
N ASN A 174 0.87 0.61 -6.03
CA ASN A 174 -0.13 1.66 -5.84
C ASN A 174 -0.68 1.63 -4.40
N TYR A 175 -0.90 2.80 -3.80
CA TYR A 175 -1.77 2.89 -2.63
C TYR A 175 -3.23 2.87 -3.07
N VAL A 176 -4.06 2.16 -2.32
CA VAL A 176 -5.51 2.12 -2.57
C VAL A 176 -6.19 3.26 -1.83
N HIS A 177 -5.90 3.38 -0.54
CA HIS A 177 -6.57 4.34 0.31
C HIS A 177 -5.68 4.72 1.50
N PRO A 178 -5.71 5.98 1.96
CA PRO A 178 -4.97 6.41 3.15
C PRO A 178 -5.29 5.61 4.42
N LEU A 179 -6.53 5.13 4.55
CA LEU A 179 -7.02 4.43 5.74
C LEU A 179 -7.09 2.90 5.58
N ILE A 180 -7.03 2.38 4.35
CA ILE A 180 -7.11 0.95 4.07
C ILE A 180 -5.90 0.60 3.22
N GLN A 181 -4.87 0.11 3.90
CA GLN A 181 -3.64 -0.36 3.28
C GLN A 181 -3.46 -1.84 3.60
N PRO A 182 -2.83 -2.60 2.69
CA PRO A 182 -2.45 -3.96 3.01
C PRO A 182 -1.50 -4.00 4.22
N ASN A 183 -1.45 -5.15 4.85
CA ASN A 183 -0.55 -5.42 5.95
C ASN A 183 0.92 -5.08 5.55
N PHE A 184 1.66 -4.44 6.45
CA PHE A 184 3.06 -4.05 6.17
C PHE A 184 3.94 -5.23 5.77
N ASP A 185 3.77 -6.39 6.40
CA ASP A 185 4.63 -7.56 6.19
C ASP A 185 4.47 -8.15 4.78
N VAL A 186 3.28 -8.00 4.19
CA VAL A 186 3.00 -8.35 2.80
C VAL A 186 3.90 -7.54 1.88
N ILE A 187 3.94 -6.23 2.04
CA ILE A 187 4.76 -5.35 1.21
C ILE A 187 6.24 -5.46 1.55
N ALA A 188 6.59 -5.57 2.83
CA ALA A 188 7.96 -5.68 3.27
C ALA A 188 8.63 -6.96 2.76
N SER A 189 7.89 -8.07 2.74
CA SER A 189 8.38 -9.33 2.18
C SER A 189 8.68 -9.17 0.69
N LEU A 190 7.75 -8.59 -0.09
CA LEU A 190 7.97 -8.30 -1.50
C LEU A 190 9.19 -7.38 -1.69
N TYR A 191 9.27 -6.32 -0.89
CA TYR A 191 10.32 -5.32 -0.95
C TYR A 191 11.70 -5.91 -0.66
N SER A 192 11.81 -6.76 0.36
CA SER A 192 13.04 -7.48 0.69
C SER A 192 13.49 -8.39 -0.45
N ILE A 193 12.57 -9.15 -1.03
CA ILE A 193 12.86 -10.09 -2.13
C ILE A 193 13.24 -9.34 -3.41
N ALA A 194 12.53 -8.27 -3.75
CA ALA A 194 12.81 -7.46 -4.92
C ALA A 194 14.20 -6.84 -4.84
N ARG A 195 14.55 -6.27 -3.68
CA ARG A 195 15.88 -5.71 -3.44
C ARG A 195 16.99 -6.75 -3.57
N HIS A 196 16.76 -7.98 -3.10
CA HIS A 196 17.71 -9.08 -3.29
C HIS A 196 17.91 -9.45 -4.76
N ASN A 197 16.85 -9.33 -5.58
CA ASN A 197 16.89 -9.55 -7.03
C ASN A 197 17.30 -8.30 -7.83
N ASN A 198 17.78 -7.23 -7.18
CA ASN A 198 18.11 -5.93 -7.78
C ASN A 198 16.95 -5.29 -8.55
N ILE A 199 15.71 -5.55 -8.13
CA ILE A 199 14.51 -4.94 -8.69
C ILE A 199 14.13 -3.76 -7.79
N GLU A 200 14.07 -2.57 -8.36
CA GLU A 200 13.60 -1.38 -7.64
C GLU A 200 12.07 -1.43 -7.47
N ILE A 201 11.59 -0.95 -6.32
CA ILE A 201 10.17 -0.74 -6.07
C ILE A 201 9.93 0.74 -5.85
N ARG A 202 9.01 1.30 -6.63
CA ARG A 202 8.58 2.68 -6.48
C ARG A 202 7.10 2.69 -6.14
N SER A 203 6.67 3.77 -5.52
CA SER A 203 5.26 4.09 -5.41
C SER A 203 5.00 5.39 -6.14
N PRO A 204 3.81 5.58 -6.72
CA PRO A 204 3.41 6.90 -7.20
C PRO A 204 3.48 7.91 -6.06
N ALA A 205 3.61 9.19 -6.41
CA ALA A 205 3.71 10.25 -5.41
C ALA A 205 2.51 10.18 -4.47
N LEU A 206 2.75 10.10 -3.16
CA LEU A 206 1.70 10.05 -2.13
C LEU A 206 0.60 11.08 -2.41
N LEU A 207 0.97 12.31 -2.77
CA LEU A 207 0.00 13.36 -3.07
C LEU A 207 -0.96 13.01 -4.22
N GLU A 208 -0.49 12.37 -5.27
CA GLU A 208 -1.32 11.99 -6.42
C GLU A 208 -2.27 10.86 -6.04
N THR A 209 -1.78 9.87 -5.31
CA THR A 209 -2.64 8.77 -4.84
C THR A 209 -3.67 9.25 -3.82
N TYR A 210 -3.29 10.19 -2.94
CA TYR A 210 -4.23 10.85 -2.02
C TYR A 210 -5.28 11.65 -2.79
N LYS A 211 -4.89 12.43 -3.81
CA LYS A 211 -5.83 13.17 -4.67
C LYS A 211 -6.81 12.23 -5.35
N GLN A 212 -6.33 11.16 -5.96
CA GLN A 212 -7.18 10.15 -6.61
C GLN A 212 -8.17 9.52 -5.61
N SER A 213 -7.69 9.13 -4.42
CA SER A 213 -8.55 8.55 -3.38
C SER A 213 -9.64 9.52 -2.87
N ILE A 214 -9.33 10.80 -2.72
CA ILE A 214 -10.28 11.83 -2.26
C ILE A 214 -11.29 12.18 -3.36
N MET A 215 -10.86 12.16 -4.63
CA MET A 215 -11.72 12.45 -5.78
C MET A 215 -12.73 11.34 -6.08
N GLY A 216 -12.77 10.25 -5.30
CA GLY A 216 -13.67 9.12 -5.51
C GLY A 216 -13.33 8.28 -6.75
N ASN A 217 -12.36 8.73 -7.56
CA ASN A 217 -11.63 7.88 -8.49
C ASN A 217 -10.66 7.02 -7.67
N THR A 218 -11.20 6.06 -6.93
CA THR A 218 -10.38 4.93 -6.50
C THR A 218 -9.79 4.37 -7.79
N THR A 219 -8.49 4.53 -8.00
CA THR A 219 -7.79 3.72 -9.00
C THR A 219 -8.22 2.30 -8.70
N SER A 220 -8.84 1.65 -9.67
CA SER A 220 -9.56 0.38 -9.54
C SER A 220 -8.59 -0.78 -9.31
N ASN A 221 -7.55 -0.59 -8.51
CA ASN A 221 -6.52 -1.57 -8.24
C ASN A 221 -7.19 -2.85 -7.73
N TYR A 222 -6.93 -3.98 -8.38
CA TYR A 222 -7.55 -5.27 -8.02
C TYR A 222 -7.38 -5.65 -6.55
N HIS A 223 -6.27 -5.25 -5.92
CA HIS A 223 -6.07 -5.52 -4.50
C HIS A 223 -6.99 -4.72 -3.57
N SER A 224 -7.54 -3.58 -4.00
CA SER A 224 -8.57 -2.84 -3.23
C SER A 224 -9.81 -3.70 -2.98
N THR A 225 -10.26 -4.41 -4.02
CA THR A 225 -11.37 -5.35 -3.96
C THR A 225 -11.07 -6.49 -2.98
N MET A 226 -9.86 -7.05 -3.04
CA MET A 226 -9.44 -8.12 -2.13
C MET A 226 -9.45 -7.68 -0.65
N LEU A 227 -9.04 -6.44 -0.38
CA LEU A 227 -9.04 -5.87 0.98
C LEU A 227 -10.46 -5.77 1.57
N ASN A 228 -11.50 -5.53 0.75
CA ASN A 228 -12.89 -5.52 1.21
C ASN A 228 -13.33 -6.88 1.78
N TYR A 229 -12.79 -7.98 1.24
CA TYR A 229 -13.03 -9.34 1.73
C TYR A 229 -12.10 -9.75 2.87
N LYS A 230 -11.36 -8.80 3.46
CA LYS A 230 -10.30 -9.06 4.44
C LYS A 230 -9.27 -10.04 3.89
N ILE A 231 -8.88 -9.91 2.64
CA ILE A 231 -7.73 -10.62 2.07
C ILE A 231 -6.58 -9.61 2.01
N ASP A 232 -5.46 -9.94 2.64
CA ASP A 232 -4.29 -9.06 2.60
C ASP A 232 -3.63 -9.19 1.23
N ALA A 233 -3.70 -8.13 0.41
CA ALA A 233 -3.32 -8.22 -1.00
C ALA A 233 -2.60 -7.01 -1.57
N ILE A 234 -1.83 -7.25 -2.63
CA ILE A 234 -1.08 -6.23 -3.37
C ILE A 234 -1.25 -6.41 -4.88
N THR A 235 -1.29 -5.30 -5.62
CA THR A 235 -1.12 -5.32 -7.09
C THR A 235 0.32 -4.97 -7.41
N ILE A 236 0.99 -5.84 -8.16
CA ILE A 236 2.36 -5.67 -8.61
C ILE A 236 2.30 -5.17 -10.05
N ASN A 237 2.57 -3.88 -10.25
CA ASN A 237 2.60 -3.28 -11.58
C ASN A 237 4.04 -3.26 -12.10
N CYS A 238 4.26 -3.81 -13.28
CA CYS A 238 5.58 -3.84 -13.91
C CYS A 238 5.67 -2.74 -14.95
N ILE A 239 6.46 -1.69 -14.68
CA ILE A 239 6.50 -0.50 -15.54
C ILE A 239 7.28 -0.79 -16.82
N PRO A 240 6.62 -0.68 -17.99
CA PRO A 240 7.19 -1.10 -19.26
C PRO A 240 8.36 -0.21 -19.64
N ASN A 241 9.51 -0.83 -19.89
CA ASN A 241 10.70 -0.16 -20.38
C ASN A 241 11.57 -1.23 -21.06
N ASN A 242 12.54 -0.83 -21.87
CA ASN A 242 13.56 -1.73 -22.43
C ASN A 242 14.58 -2.16 -21.35
N GLY A 243 14.11 -2.30 -20.10
CA GLY A 243 14.88 -2.46 -18.89
C GLY A 243 15.52 -3.84 -18.77
N PRO A 244 16.30 -4.07 -17.70
CA PRO A 244 17.09 -5.29 -17.54
C PRO A 244 16.29 -6.49 -17.04
N HIS A 245 15.05 -6.29 -16.56
CA HIS A 245 14.24 -7.35 -15.95
C HIS A 245 13.17 -7.85 -16.91
N GLY A 246 12.96 -9.16 -16.92
CA GLY A 246 11.91 -9.83 -17.68
C GLY A 246 11.34 -11.03 -16.92
N PHE A 247 10.83 -12.03 -17.65
CA PHE A 247 10.18 -13.22 -17.08
C PHE A 247 10.98 -13.93 -15.99
N LEU A 248 12.31 -14.07 -16.15
CA LEU A 248 13.14 -14.77 -15.16
C LEU A 248 13.16 -14.05 -13.81
N SER A 249 13.41 -12.75 -13.84
CA SER A 249 13.52 -11.91 -12.64
C SER A 249 12.18 -11.85 -11.92
N LEU A 250 11.09 -11.69 -12.67
CA LEU A 250 9.74 -11.65 -12.14
C LEU A 250 9.29 -13.01 -11.58
N GLY A 251 9.52 -14.10 -12.31
CA GLY A 251 9.18 -15.46 -11.86
C GLY A 251 9.92 -15.86 -10.58
N ARG A 252 11.19 -15.47 -10.44
CA ARG A 252 11.98 -15.65 -9.20
C ARG A 252 11.44 -14.84 -8.03
N LEU A 253 11.06 -13.60 -8.28
CA LEU A 253 10.45 -12.74 -7.28
C LEU A 253 9.11 -13.31 -6.79
N LEU A 254 8.24 -13.73 -7.72
CA LEU A 254 6.94 -14.33 -7.38
C LEU A 254 7.08 -15.70 -6.70
N GLU A 255 8.05 -16.53 -7.13
CA GLU A 255 8.38 -17.77 -6.41
C GLU A 255 8.78 -17.47 -4.97
N GLY A 256 9.74 -16.58 -4.76
CA GLY A 256 10.21 -16.22 -3.43
C GLY A 256 9.09 -15.64 -2.57
N TYR A 257 8.25 -14.80 -3.17
CA TYR A 257 7.13 -14.16 -2.51
C TYR A 257 6.11 -15.20 -2.04
N THR A 258 5.58 -16.04 -2.93
CA THR A 258 4.60 -17.07 -2.55
C THR A 258 5.18 -18.08 -1.56
N ARG A 259 6.46 -18.44 -1.68
CA ARG A 259 7.14 -19.32 -0.71
C ARG A 259 7.29 -18.70 0.68
N SER A 260 7.38 -17.38 0.78
CA SER A 260 7.51 -16.68 2.07
C SER A 260 6.24 -16.82 2.93
N PHE A 261 5.06 -16.83 2.30
CA PHE A 261 3.77 -16.95 2.99
C PHE A 261 3.27 -18.39 3.11
N ASN A 262 3.88 -19.33 2.39
CA ASN A 262 3.46 -20.72 2.38
C ASN A 262 3.45 -21.35 3.78
N ASN A 263 4.49 -21.08 4.58
CA ASN A 263 4.70 -21.70 5.90
C ASN A 263 4.01 -20.96 7.05
N LEU A 264 3.24 -19.90 6.80
CA LEU A 264 2.54 -19.19 7.87
C LEU A 264 1.50 -20.11 8.50
N ILE A 265 1.59 -20.34 9.80
CA ILE A 265 0.63 -21.17 10.54
C ILE A 265 -0.60 -20.34 10.94
N GLU A 266 -0.38 -19.06 11.22
CA GLU A 266 -1.43 -18.13 11.60
C GLU A 266 -1.57 -17.06 10.53
N ARG A 267 -2.78 -16.52 10.42
CA ARG A 267 -3.03 -15.33 9.60
C ARG A 267 -2.20 -14.17 10.14
N LEU A 268 -1.78 -13.26 9.27
CA LEU A 268 -1.06 -12.05 9.67
C LEU A 268 -1.94 -11.20 10.60
N HIS A 269 -1.73 -11.33 11.90
CA HIS A 269 -2.44 -10.59 12.94
C HIS A 269 -1.53 -9.49 13.48
N ALA A 270 -1.88 -8.22 13.22
CA ALA A 270 -1.32 -7.02 13.87
C ALA A 270 0.07 -6.52 13.44
N SER A 271 0.35 -6.41 12.14
CA SER A 271 1.31 -5.39 11.69
C SER A 271 0.55 -4.08 11.42
N LEU A 272 1.09 -2.94 11.89
CA LEU A 272 0.48 -1.64 11.64
C LEU A 272 0.51 -1.35 10.13
N SER A 273 -0.66 -1.23 9.51
CA SER A 273 -0.85 -0.90 8.09
C SER A 273 -0.37 0.51 7.68
N PHE A 274 0.35 1.22 8.56
CA PHE A 274 0.81 2.58 8.31
C PHE A 274 2.28 2.55 7.90
N TYR A 275 2.51 2.56 6.59
CA TYR A 275 3.83 2.71 6.01
C TYR A 275 3.81 3.77 4.91
N LEU A 276 4.99 4.30 4.63
CA LEU A 276 5.24 5.24 3.56
C LEU A 276 6.40 4.75 2.73
N PHE A 277 6.23 4.81 1.43
CA PHE A 277 7.28 4.69 0.44
C PHE A 277 7.84 6.09 0.19
N PHE A 278 9.15 6.23 0.40
CA PHE A 278 9.89 7.43 0.09
C PHE A 278 11.15 7.04 -0.70
N ASP A 279 11.21 7.43 -1.97
CA ASP A 279 12.40 7.28 -2.81
C ASP A 279 13.03 5.87 -2.76
N ASN A 280 12.24 4.86 -3.13
CA ASN A 280 12.60 3.43 -3.09
C ASN A 280 12.94 2.90 -1.68
N LYS A 281 12.51 3.58 -0.61
CA LYS A 281 12.60 3.08 0.77
C LYS A 281 11.21 2.93 1.36
N LEU A 282 10.96 1.74 1.88
CA LEU A 282 9.79 1.42 2.67
C LEU A 282 10.05 1.81 4.14
N ILE A 283 9.22 2.69 4.68
CA ILE A 283 9.34 3.24 6.03
C ILE A 283 8.08 2.88 6.83
N LYS A 284 8.23 2.18 7.96
CA LYS A 284 7.13 1.96 8.91
C LYS A 284 6.90 3.23 9.72
N LEU A 285 5.66 3.71 9.78
CA LEU A 285 5.33 4.90 10.58
C LEU A 285 5.44 4.60 12.08
N SER A 286 5.25 3.34 12.48
CA SER A 286 5.40 2.88 13.86
C SER A 286 6.78 3.18 14.45
N ASP A 287 7.82 3.17 13.62
CA ASP A 287 9.20 3.37 14.06
C ASP A 287 9.44 4.82 14.53
N TYR A 288 8.58 5.75 14.12
CA TYR A 288 8.62 7.16 14.51
C TYR A 288 7.70 7.51 15.68
N ILE A 289 6.78 6.61 16.07
CA ILE A 289 5.87 6.84 17.21
C ILE A 289 6.64 7.17 18.51
N PRO A 290 7.73 6.48 18.88
CA PRO A 290 8.49 6.81 20.09
C PRO A 290 9.02 8.24 20.09
N ILE A 291 9.49 8.74 18.93
CA ILE A 291 10.01 10.11 18.80
C ILE A 291 8.87 11.13 19.01
N ILE A 292 7.69 10.86 18.44
CA ILE A 292 6.51 11.71 18.61
C ILE A 292 6.06 11.74 20.07
N ILE A 293 6.08 10.59 20.76
CA ILE A 293 5.72 10.49 22.19
C ILE A 293 6.72 11.28 23.05
N ILE A 294 8.03 11.16 22.78
CA ILE A 294 9.04 11.92 23.53
C ILE A 294 8.86 13.42 23.29
N ALA A 295 8.66 13.84 22.05
CA ALA A 295 8.44 15.25 21.70
C ALA A 295 7.16 15.82 22.36
N SER A 296 6.06 15.05 22.37
CA SER A 296 4.82 15.47 23.04
C SER A 296 4.99 15.55 24.56
N LEU A 297 5.72 14.61 25.17
CA LEU A 297 6.01 14.62 26.60
C LEU A 297 6.85 15.83 27.03
N ILE A 298 7.85 16.22 26.22
CA ILE A 298 8.65 17.43 26.46
C ILE A 298 7.76 18.67 26.48
N ASN A 299 6.86 18.81 25.51
CA ASN A 299 5.93 19.93 25.44
C ASN A 299 4.97 19.95 26.65
N ILE A 300 4.52 18.77 27.11
CA ILE A 300 3.68 18.63 28.31
C ILE A 300 4.45 19.09 29.57
N ILE A 301 5.70 18.66 29.74
CA ILE A 301 6.54 19.06 30.89
C ILE A 301 6.77 20.58 30.89
N GLN A 302 7.09 21.17 29.74
CA GLN A 302 7.25 22.63 29.60
C GLN A 302 5.95 23.38 29.91
N ALA A 303 4.80 22.82 29.53
CA ALA A 303 3.50 23.40 29.87
C ALA A 303 3.24 23.38 31.38
N PHE A 304 3.60 22.29 32.07
CA PHE A 304 3.49 22.18 33.54
C PHE A 304 4.42 23.15 34.28
N GLU A 305 5.70 23.25 33.88
CA GLU A 305 6.62 24.22 34.48
C GLU A 305 6.09 25.65 34.37
N LYS A 306 5.57 26.01 33.19
CA LYS A 306 4.98 27.33 32.96
C LYS A 306 3.71 27.57 33.77
N PHE A 307 2.88 26.54 33.97
CA PHE A 307 1.68 26.61 34.80
C PHE A 307 2.03 26.81 36.29
N GLU A 308 3.04 26.10 36.80
CA GLU A 308 3.48 26.21 38.17
C GLU A 308 4.12 27.58 38.47
N ILE A 309 4.91 28.12 37.53
CA ILE A 309 5.45 29.48 37.61
C ILE A 309 4.33 30.54 37.56
N SER A 310 3.28 30.33 36.75
CA SER A 310 2.13 31.24 36.68
C SER A 310 1.33 31.34 37.98
N SER A 311 1.40 30.34 38.87
CA SER A 311 0.73 30.40 40.18
C SER A 311 1.40 31.37 41.17
N LYS A 312 2.72 31.59 41.03
CA LYS A 312 3.48 32.55 41.84
C LYS A 312 3.41 33.98 41.31
N ASP A 313 3.23 34.16 40.00
CA ASP A 313 3.16 35.48 39.35
C ASP A 313 1.73 36.02 39.16
N ALA A 314 0.69 35.21 39.44
CA ALA A 314 -0.72 35.60 39.29
C ALA A 314 -1.12 36.81 40.14
N ILE A 315 -0.50 37.00 41.31
CA ILE A 315 -0.81 38.14 42.20
C ILE A 315 -0.31 39.46 41.58
N THR A 316 0.81 39.44 40.87
CA THR A 316 1.44 40.64 40.29
C THR A 316 0.79 41.05 38.96
N ILE A 317 0.37 40.08 38.14
CA ILE A 317 -0.26 40.32 36.83
C ILE A 317 -1.70 40.84 36.99
N THR A 318 -2.42 40.42 38.03
CA THR A 318 -3.80 40.89 38.28
C THR A 318 -3.84 42.38 38.64
N ILE A 319 -2.83 42.89 39.35
CA ILE A 319 -2.73 44.32 39.72
C ILE A 319 -2.37 45.17 38.48
N VAL A 320 -1.49 44.68 37.60
CA VAL A 320 -1.10 45.41 36.38
C VAL A 320 -2.22 45.40 35.33
N GLY A 321 -2.94 44.27 35.18
CA GLY A 321 -4.06 44.14 34.25
C GLY A 321 -5.28 45.02 34.60
N TYR A 322 -5.52 45.26 35.89
CA TYR A 322 -6.61 46.15 36.33
C TYR A 322 -6.31 47.63 36.03
N VAL A 323 -5.03 48.02 36.09
CA VAL A 323 -4.59 49.40 35.80
C VAL A 323 -4.56 49.69 34.29
N THR A 324 -4.32 48.69 33.43
CA THR A 324 -4.29 48.90 31.98
C THR A 324 -5.67 48.84 31.32
N ASN A 325 -6.62 48.08 31.87
CA ASN A 325 -7.98 47.97 31.30
C ASN A 325 -8.89 49.16 31.63
N THR A 326 -8.50 50.04 32.57
CA THR A 326 -9.35 51.15 33.01
C THR A 326 -9.11 52.46 32.26
N PHE A 327 -8.10 52.57 31.36
CA PHE A 327 -7.74 53.89 30.81
C PHE A 327 -7.48 54.06 29.31
N LEU A 328 -7.39 53.02 28.46
CA LEU A 328 -7.07 53.27 27.03
C LEU A 328 -7.78 52.33 26.05
N ASN A 329 -8.34 52.94 24.99
CA ASN A 329 -8.89 52.39 23.74
C ASN A 329 -8.28 51.01 23.35
N PRO A 330 -9.08 49.99 22.96
CA PRO A 330 -8.62 48.60 22.77
C PRO A 330 -7.47 48.42 21.78
N GLN A 331 -7.27 49.35 20.84
CA GLN A 331 -6.14 49.30 19.91
C GLN A 331 -4.81 49.75 20.55
N ILE A 332 -4.85 50.65 21.54
CA ILE A 332 -3.66 51.16 22.24
C ILE A 332 -3.21 50.16 23.32
N SER A 333 -4.13 49.41 23.94
CA SER A 333 -3.77 48.38 24.92
C SER A 333 -2.99 47.21 24.29
N ILE A 334 -3.23 46.91 23.02
CA ILE A 334 -2.49 45.89 22.25
C ILE A 334 -1.04 46.34 21.99
N ILE A 335 -0.83 47.61 21.68
CA ILE A 335 0.51 48.16 21.42
C ILE A 335 1.30 48.30 22.73
N LEU A 336 0.63 48.68 23.82
CA LEU A 336 1.27 48.84 25.13
C LEU A 336 1.60 47.48 25.78
N SER A 337 0.70 46.49 25.67
CA SER A 337 0.95 45.13 26.16
C SER A 337 2.10 44.45 25.43
N THR A 338 2.23 44.65 24.12
CA THR A 338 3.36 44.13 23.32
C THR A 338 4.68 44.82 23.67
N PHE A 339 4.69 46.12 23.98
CA PHE A 339 5.88 46.82 24.47
C PHE A 339 6.31 46.42 25.88
N ILE A 340 5.35 46.22 26.79
CA ILE A 340 5.61 45.78 28.17
C ILE A 340 6.13 44.33 28.17
N LEU A 341 5.55 43.45 27.34
CA LEU A 341 6.06 42.10 27.10
C LEU A 341 7.50 42.11 26.55
N ARG A 342 7.82 43.05 25.65
CA ARG A 342 9.19 43.24 25.11
C ARG A 342 10.18 43.75 26.17
N PHE A 343 9.73 44.52 27.16
CA PHE A 343 10.58 45.02 28.25
C PHE A 343 10.86 43.93 29.30
N ILE A 344 9.86 43.12 29.64
CA ILE A 344 9.97 42.01 30.60
C ILE A 344 10.82 40.86 30.05
N THR A 345 10.74 40.59 28.74
CA THR A 345 11.45 39.47 28.09
C THR A 345 12.92 39.74 27.76
N ASN A 346 13.45 40.91 28.10
CA ASN A 346 14.85 41.27 27.82
C ASN A 346 15.86 40.65 28.80
N ARG A 347 15.42 39.84 29.78
CA ARG A 347 16.29 39.00 30.60
C ARG A 347 16.43 37.58 30.02
N THR A 348 17.44 37.45 29.17
CA THR A 348 18.25 36.26 28.82
C THR A 348 17.58 34.87 28.91
N SER A 349 17.25 34.29 27.74
CA SER A 349 17.65 32.93 27.26
C SER A 349 16.73 32.35 26.17
N TYR A 350 15.59 32.98 25.84
CA TYR A 350 14.56 32.34 24.99
C TYR A 350 14.09 33.18 23.79
N LYS A 351 15.00 33.90 23.12
CA LYS A 351 14.65 34.76 21.96
C LYS A 351 13.95 34.02 20.82
N LEU A 352 14.31 32.77 20.53
CA LEU A 352 13.73 32.02 19.40
C LEU A 352 12.33 31.44 19.74
N LEU A 353 12.16 30.98 20.97
CA LEU A 353 10.90 30.39 21.46
C LEU A 353 9.83 31.49 21.65
N THR A 354 10.23 32.66 22.15
CA THR A 354 9.31 33.81 22.27
C THR A 354 8.91 34.38 20.91
N THR A 355 9.79 34.36 19.91
CA THR A 355 9.41 34.73 18.54
C THR A 355 8.44 33.73 17.92
N MET A 356 8.60 32.42 18.16
CA MET A 356 7.70 31.39 17.63
C MET A 356 6.32 31.43 18.29
N ILE A 357 6.26 31.66 19.60
CA ILE A 357 5.00 31.84 20.32
C ILE A 357 4.32 33.15 19.87
N MET A 358 5.07 34.23 19.62
CA MET A 358 4.50 35.45 19.02
C MET A 358 3.90 35.21 17.64
N ILE A 359 4.62 34.50 16.76
CA ILE A 359 4.11 34.18 15.42
C ILE A 359 2.84 33.34 15.53
N TYR A 360 2.83 32.30 16.38
CA TYR A 360 1.66 31.45 16.59
C TYR A 360 0.45 32.23 17.14
N THR A 361 0.64 33.07 18.16
CA THR A 361 -0.45 33.90 18.72
C THR A 361 -0.95 34.96 17.73
N SER A 362 -0.08 35.54 16.90
CA SER A 362 -0.49 36.46 15.84
C SER A 362 -1.30 35.77 14.73
N LEU A 363 -0.91 34.57 14.32
CA LEU A 363 -1.62 33.77 13.31
C LEU A 363 -2.98 33.29 13.83
N TYR A 364 -3.05 32.87 15.09
CA TYR A 364 -4.31 32.48 15.73
C TYR A 364 -5.27 33.66 15.83
N ASN A 365 -4.79 34.83 16.27
CA ASN A 365 -5.62 36.03 16.36
C ASN A 365 -6.03 36.55 14.97
N PHE A 366 -5.16 36.42 13.96
CA PHE A 366 -5.52 36.71 12.57
C PHE A 366 -6.65 35.80 12.08
N TYR A 367 -6.56 34.49 12.32
CA TYR A 367 -7.58 33.52 11.96
C TYR A 367 -8.93 33.81 12.65
N VAL A 368 -8.90 34.13 13.94
CA VAL A 368 -10.11 34.50 14.70
C VAL A 368 -10.70 35.81 14.14
N SER A 369 -9.89 36.83 13.88
CA SER A 369 -10.38 38.08 13.29
C SER A 369 -10.96 37.91 11.88
N LEU A 370 -10.35 37.05 11.06
CA LEU A 370 -10.85 36.72 9.72
C LEU A 370 -12.16 35.95 9.80
N SER A 371 -12.30 35.02 10.75
CA SER A 371 -13.54 34.28 10.98
C SER A 371 -14.68 35.19 11.44
N VAL A 372 -14.40 36.15 12.33
CA VAL A 372 -15.39 37.14 12.78
C VAL A 372 -15.76 38.09 11.65
N ALA A 373 -14.79 38.52 10.84
CA ALA A 373 -15.04 39.35 9.66
C ALA A 373 -15.91 38.63 8.62
N LEU A 374 -15.61 37.36 8.30
CA LEU A 374 -16.39 36.53 7.38
C LEU A 374 -17.83 36.32 7.88
N ILE A 375 -18.01 36.08 9.19
CA ILE A 375 -19.34 35.94 9.80
C ILE A 375 -20.10 37.28 9.76
N SER A 376 -19.42 38.42 9.93
CA SER A 376 -20.05 39.75 9.85
C SER A 376 -20.43 40.19 8.44
N THR A 377 -19.88 39.55 7.39
CA THR A 377 -20.25 39.80 5.99
C THR A 377 -21.34 38.86 5.45
N LEU A 378 -21.69 37.82 6.21
CA LEU A 378 -22.73 36.83 5.87
C LEU A 378 -24.08 37.11 6.56
N VAL A 379 -24.15 38.18 7.37
CA VAL A 379 -25.37 38.80 7.94
C VAL A 379 -25.55 40.15 7.29
#